data_AF-A0A4U3ACH6-F1
#
_entry.id   AF-A0A4U3ACH6-F1
#
_cell.length_a   1.000
_cell.length_b   1.000
_cell.length_c   1.000
_cell.angle_alpha   90.00
_cell.angle_beta   90.00
_cell.angle_gamma   90.00
#
_symmetry.space_group_name_H-M   'P 1'
#
loop_
_entity.id
_entity.type
_entity.pdbx_description
1 polymer ?
#
loop_
_entity_poly.entity_id
_entity_poly.type
_entity_poly.pdbx_seq_one_letter_code
_entity_poly.pdbx_strand_id
1 'polypeptide(L)'
;MNNNIVNESVEEVEKKRVRSKKRFTNWKLIAAGGGFIALLIGGMSYYQVTHFNSNVTINDTKVGGLSADQAIQELKTSGLANKVYIDQQQILDEQDTKTELTEKDLPQVKKLLKSQ
;
A
#
# COMPACT_ATOMS: atom_id res chain seq x y z
N MET A 1 31.05 14.06 61.60
CA MET A 1 30.42 13.95 60.26
C MET A 1 30.32 12.46 59.93
N ASN A 2 29.13 11.94 59.62
CA ASN A 2 28.93 10.51 59.29
C ASN A 2 29.18 10.26 57.80
N ASN A 3 30.27 9.55 57.50
CA ASN A 3 30.75 9.31 56.12
C ASN A 3 29.82 8.38 55.32
N ASN A 4 28.93 7.64 55.98
CA ASN A 4 28.03 6.68 55.34
C ASN A 4 26.90 7.34 54.54
N ILE A 5 26.40 8.50 54.99
CA ILE A 5 25.31 9.23 54.32
C ILE A 5 25.79 9.81 52.98
N VAL A 6 27.05 10.24 52.92
CA VAL A 6 27.67 10.78 51.70
C VAL A 6 27.88 9.66 50.68
N ASN A 7 28.32 8.48 51.11
CA ASN A 7 28.57 7.37 50.19
C ASN A 7 27.26 6.78 49.61
N GLU A 8 26.21 6.68 50.42
CA GLU A 8 24.90 6.19 49.97
C GLU A 8 24.27 7.14 48.93
N SER A 9 24.37 8.45 49.16
CA SER A 9 23.87 9.46 48.19
C SER A 9 24.66 9.48 46.88
N VAL A 10 25.98 9.26 46.92
CA VAL A 10 26.82 9.20 45.72
C VAL A 10 26.52 7.94 44.88
N GLU A 11 26.36 6.76 45.52
CA GLU A 11 25.98 5.53 44.81
C GLU A 11 24.58 5.63 44.18
N GLU A 12 23.63 6.26 44.86
CA GLU A 12 22.26 6.38 44.37
C GLU A 12 22.16 7.35 43.17
N VAL A 13 22.93 8.45 43.21
CA VAL A 13 23.05 9.41 42.10
C VAL A 13 23.73 8.77 40.88
N GLU A 14 24.75 7.94 41.09
CA GLU A 14 25.44 7.24 40.00
C GLU A 14 24.54 6.16 39.36
N LYS A 15 23.83 5.35 40.16
CA LYS A 15 22.84 4.37 39.68
C LYS A 15 21.69 5.02 38.89
N LYS A 16 21.19 6.19 39.33
CA LYS A 16 20.18 6.96 38.57
C LYS A 16 20.71 7.47 37.23
N ARG A 17 21.96 7.96 37.17
CA ARG A 17 22.61 8.41 35.92
C ARG A 17 22.80 7.26 34.92
N VAL A 18 23.18 6.08 35.38
CA VAL A 18 23.35 4.90 34.51
C VAL A 18 22.01 4.40 33.97
N ARG A 19 20.96 4.38 34.80
CA ARG A 19 19.59 4.04 34.37
C ARG A 19 19.02 5.04 33.37
N SER A 20 19.29 6.33 33.52
CA SER A 20 18.80 7.36 32.59
C SER A 20 19.47 7.26 31.21
N LYS A 21 20.78 6.96 31.17
CA LYS A 21 21.50 6.70 29.91
C LYS A 21 20.92 5.49 29.17
N LYS A 22 20.65 4.37 29.85
CA LYS A 22 19.98 3.19 29.25
C LYS A 22 18.61 3.54 28.65
N ARG A 23 17.82 4.35 29.35
CA ARG A 23 16.50 4.82 28.88
C ARG A 23 16.62 5.68 27.61
N PHE A 24 17.62 6.56 27.56
CA PHE A 24 17.88 7.44 26.41
C PHE A 24 18.37 6.67 25.18
N THR A 25 19.24 5.67 25.38
CA THR A 25 19.73 4.82 24.28
C THR A 25 18.61 3.95 23.70
N ASN A 26 17.70 3.44 24.54
CA ASN A 26 16.55 2.66 24.09
C ASN A 26 15.50 3.52 23.35
N TRP A 27 15.32 4.80 23.71
CA TRP A 27 14.43 5.69 22.96
C TRP A 27 14.93 5.94 21.54
N LYS A 28 16.25 6.08 21.32
CA LYS A 28 16.79 6.18 19.95
C LYS A 28 16.45 4.96 19.09
N LEU A 29 16.49 3.75 19.66
CA LEU A 29 16.10 2.53 18.96
C LEU A 29 14.59 2.46 18.68
N ILE A 30 13.76 2.88 19.64
CA ILE A 30 12.31 2.97 19.46
C ILE A 30 11.96 4.00 18.37
N ALA A 31 12.63 5.15 18.37
CA ALA A 31 12.43 6.20 17.37
C ALA A 31 12.92 5.75 15.98
N ALA A 32 14.08 5.09 15.89
CA ALA A 32 14.58 4.54 14.64
C ALA A 32 13.66 3.44 14.08
N GLY A 33 13.19 2.51 14.93
CA GLY A 33 12.25 1.47 14.56
C GLY A 33 10.90 2.03 14.10
N GLY A 34 10.34 2.99 14.85
CA GLY A 34 9.11 3.68 14.49
C GLY A 34 9.22 4.44 13.16
N GLY A 35 10.35 5.12 12.94
CA GLY A 35 10.62 5.82 11.67
C GLY A 35 10.68 4.87 10.47
N PHE A 36 11.32 3.71 10.62
CA PHE A 36 11.38 2.70 9.57
C PHE A 36 9.99 2.14 9.22
N ILE A 37 9.18 1.82 10.24
CA ILE A 37 7.80 1.35 10.04
C ILE A 37 6.96 2.43 9.34
N ALA A 38 7.10 3.69 9.74
CA ALA A 38 6.39 4.80 9.09
C ALA A 38 6.78 4.95 7.62
N LEU A 39 8.05 4.74 7.27
CA LEU A 39 8.54 4.74 5.89
C LEU A 39 7.92 3.61 5.07
N LEU A 40 7.85 2.39 5.62
CA LEU A 40 7.22 1.26 4.95
C LEU A 40 5.73 1.49 4.71
N ILE A 41 5.01 1.98 5.72
CA ILE A 41 3.57 2.29 5.61
C ILE A 41 3.37 3.40 4.58
N GLY A 42 4.16 4.47 4.63
CA GLY A 42 4.07 5.58 3.67
C GLY A 42 4.32 5.12 2.23
N GLY A 43 5.34 4.29 2.00
CA GLY A 43 5.63 3.71 0.69
C GLY A 43 4.50 2.82 0.18
N MET A 44 3.94 1.96 1.03
CA MET A 44 2.80 1.10 0.66
C MET A 44 1.55 1.93 0.35
N SER A 45 1.25 2.96 1.14
CA SER A 45 0.12 3.86 0.91
C SER A 45 0.26 4.61 -0.41
N TYR A 46 1.47 5.05 -0.77
CA TYR A 46 1.73 5.70 -2.05
C TYR A 46 1.51 4.75 -3.24
N TYR A 47 1.91 3.48 -3.09
CA TYR A 47 1.70 2.47 -4.13
C TYR A 47 0.21 2.17 -4.35
N GLN A 48 -0.58 2.09 -3.28
CA GLN A 48 -2.02 1.81 -3.38
C GLN A 48 -2.80 2.91 -4.11
N VAL A 49 -2.44 4.19 -3.95
CA VAL A 49 -3.15 5.30 -4.62
C VAL A 49 -2.77 5.49 -6.08
N THR A 50 -1.78 4.73 -6.58
CA THR A 50 -1.25 4.85 -7.94
C THR A 50 -1.50 3.61 -8.81
N HIS A 51 -1.87 2.48 -8.21
CA HIS A 51 -2.07 1.21 -8.92
C HIS A 51 -3.39 0.53 -8.53
N PHE A 52 -4.00 -0.18 -9.47
CA PHE A 52 -5.13 -1.06 -9.20
C PHE A 52 -4.74 -2.16 -8.21
N ASN A 53 -5.67 -2.58 -7.34
CA ASN A 53 -5.45 -3.72 -6.47
C ASN A 53 -5.18 -5.00 -7.30
N SER A 54 -4.25 -5.84 -6.84
CA SER A 54 -3.73 -7.04 -7.52
C SER A 54 -4.76 -8.03 -8.09
N ASN A 55 -5.97 -8.08 -7.52
CA ASN A 55 -7.04 -9.00 -7.92
C ASN A 55 -8.14 -8.35 -8.78
N VAL A 56 -7.92 -7.15 -9.31
CA VAL A 56 -8.91 -6.45 -10.14
C VAL A 56 -8.78 -6.83 -11.61
N THR A 57 -9.91 -7.19 -12.20
CA THR A 57 -10.10 -7.38 -13.63
C THR A 57 -11.17 -6.40 -14.13
N ILE A 58 -11.04 -5.96 -15.38
CA ILE A 58 -12.04 -5.18 -16.09
C ILE A 58 -12.27 -5.91 -17.42
N ASN A 59 -13.50 -6.33 -17.69
CA ASN A 59 -13.84 -7.13 -18.89
C ASN A 59 -12.88 -8.32 -19.08
N ASP A 60 -12.70 -9.12 -18.02
CA ASP A 60 -11.78 -10.26 -17.95
C ASP A 60 -10.29 -9.95 -18.22
N THR A 61 -9.94 -8.68 -18.41
CA THR A 61 -8.58 -8.20 -18.58
C THR A 61 -7.99 -7.87 -17.21
N LYS A 62 -6.85 -8.49 -16.88
CA LYS A 62 -6.16 -8.28 -15.61
C LYS A 62 -5.50 -6.91 -15.58
N VAL A 63 -6.04 -6.01 -14.75
CA VAL A 63 -5.48 -4.66 -14.54
C VAL A 63 -4.82 -4.49 -13.18
N GLY A 64 -4.92 -5.50 -12.30
CA GLY A 64 -4.32 -5.46 -10.97
C GLY A 64 -2.80 -5.23 -11.00
N GLY A 65 -2.34 -4.28 -10.19
CA GLY A 65 -0.95 -3.85 -10.13
C GLY A 65 -0.55 -2.86 -11.23
N LEU A 66 -1.45 -2.49 -12.15
CA LEU A 66 -1.19 -1.47 -13.18
C LEU A 66 -1.62 -0.09 -12.70
N SER A 67 -0.96 0.95 -13.21
CA SER A 67 -1.47 2.32 -13.11
C SER A 67 -2.67 2.54 -14.03
N ALA A 68 -3.43 3.62 -13.85
CA ALA A 68 -4.54 3.94 -14.75
C ALA A 68 -4.10 4.13 -16.21
N ASP A 69 -2.90 4.69 -16.42
CA ASP A 69 -2.36 4.91 -17.77
C ASP A 69 -1.91 3.59 -18.42
N GLN A 70 -1.40 2.64 -17.63
CA GLN A 70 -1.07 1.28 -18.11
C GLN A 70 -2.33 0.46 -18.37
N ALA A 71 -3.29 0.51 -17.44
CA ALA A 71 -4.54 -0.22 -17.55
C ALA A 71 -5.31 0.18 -18.80
N ILE A 72 -5.35 1.47 -19.16
CA ILE A 72 -6.07 1.87 -20.38
C ILE A 72 -5.38 1.40 -21.66
N GLN A 73 -4.06 1.24 -21.66
CA GLN A 73 -3.35 0.68 -22.81
C GLN A 73 -3.68 -0.80 -22.99
N GLU A 74 -3.68 -1.57 -21.91
CA GLU A 74 -4.08 -2.98 -21.93
C GLU A 74 -5.55 -3.16 -22.34
N LEU A 75 -6.44 -2.32 -21.80
CA LEU A 75 -7.86 -2.35 -22.11
C LEU A 75 -8.19 -1.93 -23.55
N LYS A 76 -7.28 -1.24 -24.25
CA LYS A 76 -7.45 -0.94 -25.69
C LYS A 76 -7.12 -2.12 -26.58
N THR A 77 -6.18 -2.94 -26.14
CA THR A 77 -5.68 -4.09 -26.90
C THR A 77 -6.44 -5.37 -26.57
N SER A 78 -7.17 -5.39 -25.46
CA SER A 78 -8.03 -6.52 -25.06
C SER A 78 -9.16 -6.78 -26.06
N GLY A 79 -9.50 -8.06 -26.24
CA GLY A 79 -10.75 -8.46 -26.88
C GLY A 79 -11.91 -8.40 -25.89
N LEU A 80 -13.08 -7.99 -26.36
CA LEU A 80 -14.34 -8.02 -25.62
C LEU A 80 -15.15 -9.23 -26.07
N ALA A 81 -15.41 -10.13 -25.13
CA ALA A 81 -16.24 -11.30 -25.39
C ALA A 81 -17.70 -10.89 -25.62
N ASN A 82 -18.24 -11.25 -26.79
CA ASN A 82 -19.62 -10.93 -27.15
C ASN A 82 -20.51 -12.16 -26.98
N LYS A 83 -20.72 -12.55 -25.71
CA LYS A 83 -21.47 -13.74 -25.31
C LYS A 83 -22.70 -13.34 -24.53
N VAL A 84 -23.85 -13.90 -24.90
CA VAL A 84 -25.12 -13.66 -24.19
C VAL A 84 -25.58 -14.94 -23.51
N TYR A 85 -25.96 -14.82 -22.25
CA TYR A 85 -26.45 -15.90 -21.42
C TYR A 85 -27.88 -15.61 -20.95
N ILE A 86 -28.72 -16.63 -20.89
CA ILE A 86 -29.97 -16.63 -20.14
C ILE A 86 -29.84 -17.71 -19.07
N ASP A 87 -30.01 -17.32 -17.81
CA ASP A 87 -29.67 -18.14 -16.64
C ASP A 87 -28.20 -18.61 -16.71
N GLN A 88 -27.98 -19.91 -16.85
CA GLN A 88 -26.66 -20.53 -16.99
C GLN A 88 -26.39 -21.02 -18.41
N GLN A 89 -27.33 -20.79 -19.34
CA GLN A 89 -27.22 -21.24 -20.71
C GLN A 89 -26.76 -20.12 -21.63
N GLN A 90 -25.65 -20.33 -22.31
CA GLN A 90 -25.20 -19.44 -23.38
C GLN A 90 -26.15 -19.57 -24.58
N ILE A 91 -26.72 -18.46 -25.02
CA ILE A 91 -27.66 -18.41 -26.15
C ILE A 91 -27.06 -17.77 -27.40
N LEU A 92 -25.95 -17.05 -27.25
CA LEU A 92 -25.25 -16.39 -28.36
C LEU A 92 -23.74 -16.35 -28.09
N ASP A 93 -22.95 -16.67 -29.11
CA ASP A 93 -21.49 -16.51 -29.15
C ASP A 93 -21.14 -15.79 -30.45
N GLU A 94 -20.96 -14.48 -30.39
CA GLU A 94 -20.50 -13.71 -31.54
C GLU A 94 -18.97 -13.56 -31.52
N GLN A 95 -18.41 -13.15 -32.65
CA GLN A 95 -16.99 -12.89 -32.73
C GLN A 95 -16.57 -11.79 -31.76
N ASP A 96 -15.54 -12.06 -30.96
CA ASP A 96 -14.96 -11.08 -30.05
C ASP A 96 -14.55 -9.81 -30.81
N THR A 97 -14.94 -8.67 -30.26
CA THR A 97 -14.62 -7.36 -30.84
C THR A 97 -13.47 -6.71 -30.08
N LYS A 98 -12.80 -5.74 -30.69
CA LYS A 98 -11.86 -4.91 -29.94
C LYS A 98 -12.64 -3.93 -29.09
N THR A 99 -12.17 -3.67 -27.88
CA THR A 99 -12.70 -2.61 -27.04
C THR A 99 -12.54 -1.26 -27.73
N GLU A 100 -13.62 -0.49 -27.85
CA GLU A 100 -13.61 0.87 -28.40
C GLU A 100 -13.05 1.91 -27.41
N LEU A 101 -12.30 1.47 -26.41
CA LEU A 101 -11.71 2.34 -25.41
C LEU A 101 -10.65 3.23 -26.04
N THR A 102 -10.59 4.48 -25.61
CA THR A 102 -9.63 5.46 -26.13
C THR A 102 -8.98 6.23 -24.98
N GLU A 103 -8.00 7.09 -25.28
CA GLU A 103 -7.41 7.95 -24.24
C GLU A 103 -8.44 8.88 -23.58
N LYS A 104 -9.58 9.13 -24.25
CA LYS A 104 -10.67 9.96 -23.70
C LYS A 104 -11.34 9.30 -22.49
N ASP A 105 -11.19 7.98 -22.33
CA ASP A 105 -11.78 7.22 -21.24
C ASP A 105 -10.86 7.10 -20.02
N LEU A 106 -9.63 7.64 -20.11
CA LEU A 106 -8.66 7.67 -19.01
C LEU A 106 -9.21 8.30 -17.71
N PRO A 107 -10.00 9.38 -17.75
CA PRO A 107 -10.62 9.92 -16.54
C PRO A 107 -11.55 8.90 -15.84
N GLN A 108 -12.22 8.05 -16.61
CA GLN A 108 -13.10 7.00 -16.07
C GLN A 108 -12.28 5.87 -15.44
N VAL A 109 -11.21 5.43 -16.11
CA VAL A 109 -10.27 4.44 -15.55
C VAL A 109 -9.60 4.96 -14.27
N LYS A 110 -9.21 6.24 -14.22
CA LYS A 110 -8.70 6.91 -13.01
C LYS A 110 -9.74 6.97 -11.89
N LYS A 111 -11.01 7.12 -12.22
CA LYS A 111 -12.10 7.10 -11.24
C LYS A 111 -12.25 5.71 -10.63
N LEU A 112 -12.16 4.64 -11.44
CA LEU A 112 -12.17 3.26 -10.96
C LEU A 112 -10.97 2.94 -10.06
N LEU A 113 -9.79 3.48 -10.37
CA LEU A 113 -8.60 3.35 -9.51
C LEU A 113 -8.83 3.98 -8.13
N LYS A 114 -9.44 5.18 -8.09
CA LYS A 114 -9.69 5.92 -6.85
C LYS A 114 -10.86 5.39 -6.01
N SER A 115 -11.75 4.59 -6.58
CA SER A 115 -12.92 4.05 -5.87
C SER A 115 -12.65 2.74 -5.14
N GLN A 116 -11.44 2.20 -5.26
CA GLN A 116 -11.01 0.96 -4.62
C GLN A 116 -10.62 1.15 -3.16
#